data_AF-A0A7M1KMG9-F1
#
_entry.id   AF-A0A7M1KMG9-F1
#
_cell.length_a   1.000
_cell.length_b   1.000
_cell.length_c   1.000
_cell.angle_alpha   90.00
_cell.angle_beta   90.00
_cell.angle_gamma   90.00
#
_symmetry.space_group_name_H-M   'P 1'
#
loop_
_entity.id
_entity.type
_entity.pdbx_description
1 polymer ?
#
loop_
_entity_poly.entity_id
_entity_poly.type
_entity_poly.pdbx_seq_one_letter_code
_entity_poly.pdbx_strand_id
1 'polypeptide(L)'
;MATTPIAHTLRALSELDYYDCRSTQLPSEVTALEAWNIMTANPGPFLQLAFRIRDAISAVFGVKRIGGFSGTRRDSVQVGEHLDFFLVEHSAPDMLVLTERDRHLDVMICLSISERVFTITSSVVTHNAFGRAYMVPVGQVHKLIVNSDLKRLKRTLERQQKAY
;
A
#
# COMPACT_ATOMS: atom_id res chain seq x y z
N MET A 1 -1.03 17.94 -22.17
CA MET A 1 -0.89 16.47 -22.29
C MET A 1 -0.86 15.94 -20.87
N ALA A 2 -1.93 15.28 -20.42
CA ALA A 2 -1.99 14.69 -19.09
C ALA A 2 -1.10 13.45 -19.09
N THR A 3 0.06 13.53 -18.45
CA THR A 3 0.93 12.38 -18.23
C THR A 3 0.22 11.50 -17.21
N THR A 4 -0.41 10.41 -17.65
CA THR A 4 -0.85 9.38 -16.71
C THR A 4 0.40 8.90 -15.97
N PRO A 5 0.48 9.03 -14.63
CA PRO A 5 1.62 8.52 -13.89
C PRO A 5 1.72 7.03 -14.18
N ILE A 6 2.85 6.64 -14.75
CA ILE A 6 3.13 5.24 -15.10
C ILE A 6 3.10 4.46 -13.79
N ALA A 7 2.18 3.51 -13.68
CA ALA A 7 2.11 2.66 -12.50
C ALA A 7 3.42 1.86 -12.39
N HIS A 8 4.11 1.98 -11.26
CA HIS A 8 5.29 1.17 -10.98
C HIS A 8 4.86 -0.22 -10.51
N THR A 9 5.44 -1.25 -11.12
CA THR A 9 5.29 -2.65 -10.72
C THR A 9 6.66 -3.30 -10.52
N LEU A 10 6.72 -4.38 -9.75
CA LEU A 10 7.96 -5.13 -9.51
C LEU A 10 8.61 -5.65 -10.80
N ARG A 11 7.79 -6.07 -11.75
CA ARG A 11 8.16 -6.68 -13.04
C ARG A 11 7.07 -6.40 -14.08
N ALA A 12 7.26 -6.88 -15.31
CA ALA A 12 6.22 -6.88 -16.32
C ALA A 12 4.97 -7.66 -15.82
N LEU A 13 3.77 -7.25 -16.23
CA LEU A 13 2.52 -7.82 -15.71
C LEU A 13 2.42 -9.34 -15.90
N SER A 14 3.00 -9.88 -16.98
CA SER A 14 3.05 -11.33 -17.26
C SER A 14 3.95 -12.12 -16.31
N GLU A 15 4.81 -11.45 -15.55
CA GLU A 15 5.77 -12.04 -14.61
C GLU A 15 5.36 -11.87 -13.14
N LEU A 16 4.18 -11.29 -12.90
CA LEU A 16 3.64 -11.10 -11.55
C LEU A 16 2.79 -12.30 -11.14
N ASP A 17 2.97 -12.77 -9.91
CA ASP A 17 2.10 -13.78 -9.30
C ASP A 17 0.81 -13.15 -8.74
N TYR A 18 0.81 -11.83 -8.52
CA TYR A 18 -0.37 -11.06 -8.14
C TYR A 18 -0.28 -9.63 -8.64
N TYR A 19 -1.43 -9.12 -9.10
CA TYR A 19 -1.62 -7.74 -9.49
C TYR A 19 -3.03 -7.29 -9.09
N ASP A 20 -3.13 -6.15 -8.39
CA ASP A 20 -4.38 -5.47 -8.10
C ASP A 20 -4.18 -3.97 -8.33
N CYS A 21 -5.10 -3.34 -9.06
CA CYS A 21 -5.07 -1.91 -9.33
C CYS A 21 -6.46 -1.35 -9.10
N ARG A 22 -6.56 -0.34 -8.22
CA ARG A 22 -7.83 0.26 -7.82
C ARG A 22 -7.70 1.76 -7.71
N SER A 23 -8.74 2.45 -8.16
CA SER A 23 -8.75 3.91 -8.22
C SER A 23 -10.02 4.49 -7.59
N THR A 24 -9.92 5.72 -7.09
CA THR A 24 -11.06 6.53 -6.70
C THR A 24 -10.84 7.99 -7.07
N GLN A 25 -11.90 8.67 -7.48
CA GLN A 25 -11.89 10.13 -7.56
C GLN A 25 -11.91 10.73 -6.15
N LEU A 26 -11.02 11.67 -5.89
CA LEU A 26 -10.93 12.44 -4.66
C LEU A 26 -11.70 13.77 -4.78
N PRO A 27 -12.34 14.22 -3.70
CA PRO A 27 -13.10 15.48 -3.68
C PRO A 27 -12.21 16.73 -3.64
N SER A 28 -10.96 16.58 -3.15
CA SER A 28 -9.96 17.64 -3.01
C SER A 28 -8.58 17.14 -3.45
N GLU A 29 -7.66 18.07 -3.69
CA GLU A 29 -6.25 17.75 -3.94
C GLU A 29 -5.57 17.34 -2.63
N VAL A 30 -4.71 16.32 -2.72
CA VAL A 30 -3.85 15.83 -1.65
C VAL A 30 -2.59 15.26 -2.29
N THR A 31 -1.52 15.16 -1.49
CA THR A 31 -0.31 14.43 -1.89
C THR A 31 -0.43 12.93 -1.65
N ALA A 32 0.43 12.14 -2.29
CA ALA A 32 0.48 10.68 -2.09
C ALA A 32 0.81 10.30 -0.64
N LEU A 33 1.69 11.06 0.03
CA LEU A 33 2.01 10.85 1.45
C LEU A 33 0.85 11.23 2.38
N GLU A 34 0.11 12.31 2.09
CA GLU A 34 -1.09 12.65 2.84
C GLU A 34 -2.18 11.58 2.69
N ALA A 35 -2.38 11.07 1.47
CA ALA A 35 -3.28 9.97 1.21
C ALA A 35 -2.89 8.72 2.02
N TRP A 36 -1.60 8.37 2.04
CA TRP A 36 -1.06 7.31 2.90
C TRP A 36 -1.40 7.54 4.36
N ASN A 37 -1.05 8.71 4.92
CA ASN A 37 -1.30 9.06 6.31
C ASN A 37 -2.79 8.92 6.68
N ILE A 38 -3.71 9.36 5.80
CA ILE A 38 -5.16 9.26 6.05
C ILE A 38 -5.63 7.80 6.06
N MET A 39 -5.12 6.98 5.12
CA MET A 39 -5.48 5.57 5.02
C MET A 39 -4.97 4.77 6.23
N THR A 40 -3.73 5.04 6.67
CA THR A 40 -3.06 4.28 7.72
C THR A 40 -3.26 4.82 9.14
N ALA A 41 -3.82 6.02 9.33
CA ALA A 41 -4.05 6.62 10.65
C ALA A 41 -4.96 5.80 11.58
N ASN A 42 -5.80 4.91 11.04
CA ASN A 42 -6.66 4.05 11.86
C ASN A 42 -6.83 2.69 11.15
N PRO A 43 -5.82 1.81 11.22
CA PRO A 43 -5.86 0.53 10.53
C PRO A 43 -6.99 -0.30 11.13
N GLY A 44 -7.96 -0.66 10.29
CA GLY A 44 -9.11 -1.45 10.72
C GLY A 44 -8.69 -2.82 11.27
N PRO A 45 -9.56 -3.52 12.01
CA PRO A 45 -9.23 -4.79 12.67
C PRO A 45 -8.74 -5.87 11.70
N PHE A 46 -9.17 -5.85 10.44
CA PHE A 46 -8.70 -6.76 9.38
C PHE A 46 -7.23 -6.56 9.01
N LEU A 47 -6.77 -5.31 8.97
CA LEU A 47 -5.39 -4.97 8.64
C LEU A 47 -4.46 -5.31 9.82
N GLN A 48 -4.93 -5.09 11.06
CA GLN A 48 -4.24 -5.55 12.26
C GLN A 48 -4.15 -7.09 12.33
N LEU A 49 -5.23 -7.80 11.98
CA LEU A 49 -5.23 -9.27 11.94
C LEU A 49 -4.29 -9.80 10.85
N ALA A 50 -4.28 -9.18 9.67
CA ALA A 50 -3.35 -9.53 8.59
C ALA A 50 -1.88 -9.36 9.01
N PHE A 51 -1.55 -8.28 9.73
CA PHE A 51 -0.22 -8.11 10.30
C PHE A 51 0.12 -9.11 11.38
N ARG A 52 -0.83 -9.48 12.25
CA ARG A 52 -0.60 -10.54 13.24
C ARG A 52 -0.35 -11.90 12.58
N ILE A 53 -1.06 -12.22 11.49
CA ILE A 53 -0.84 -13.44 10.71
C ILE A 53 0.54 -13.39 10.04
N ARG A 54 0.91 -12.26 9.42
CA ARG A 54 2.24 -12.04 8.84
C ARG A 54 3.35 -12.15 9.89
N ASP A 55 3.20 -11.55 11.05
CA ASP A 55 4.18 -11.59 12.14
C ASP A 55 4.30 -13.00 12.74
N ALA A 56 3.19 -13.74 12.85
CA ALA A 56 3.19 -15.13 13.30
C ALA A 56 3.95 -16.04 12.31
N ILE A 57 3.77 -15.81 11.01
CA ILE A 57 4.51 -16.50 9.96
C ILE A 57 5.99 -16.09 9.97
N SER A 58 6.29 -14.80 10.09
CA SER A 58 7.66 -14.27 10.16
C SER A 58 8.42 -14.84 11.37
N ALA A 59 7.72 -15.10 12.48
CA ALA A 59 8.28 -15.76 13.67
C ALA A 59 8.67 -17.24 13.41
N VAL A 60 7.96 -17.95 12.53
CA VAL A 60 8.32 -19.33 12.12
C VAL A 60 9.59 -19.33 11.25
N PHE A 61 9.86 -18.24 10.53
CA PHE A 61 11.01 -18.11 9.62
C PHE A 61 12.19 -17.29 10.17
N GLY A 62 12.14 -16.88 11.45
CA GLY A 62 13.24 -16.16 12.11
C GLY A 62 13.46 -14.72 11.64
N VAL A 63 12.46 -14.09 11.03
CA VAL A 63 12.52 -12.71 10.50
C VAL A 63 11.99 -11.72 11.54
N LYS A 64 12.59 -10.52 11.60
CA LYS A 64 12.21 -9.44 12.53
C LYS A 64 10.72 -9.12 12.40
N ARG A 65 10.02 -9.09 13.54
CA ARG A 65 8.61 -8.68 13.62
C ARG A 65 8.45 -7.23 13.20
N ILE A 66 7.38 -6.97 12.48
CA ILE A 66 7.19 -5.68 11.83
C ILE A 66 6.31 -4.75 12.67
N GLY A 67 5.43 -5.29 13.52
CA GLY A 67 4.64 -4.48 14.47
C GLY A 67 3.45 -3.74 13.85
N GLY A 68 3.17 -3.95 12.56
CA GLY A 68 2.04 -3.35 11.83
C GLY A 68 2.31 -1.94 11.32
N PHE A 69 1.26 -1.21 10.94
CA PHE A 69 1.35 0.23 10.67
C PHE A 69 1.35 0.98 12.00
N SER A 70 2.35 1.83 12.21
CA SER A 70 2.49 2.66 13.41
C SER A 70 1.33 3.67 13.57
N GLY A 71 0.59 3.94 12.49
CA GLY A 71 -0.41 5.02 12.44
C GLY A 71 0.20 6.40 12.66
N THR A 72 1.54 6.49 12.68
CA THR A 72 2.26 7.73 12.95
C THR A 72 2.26 8.55 11.68
N ARG A 73 1.61 9.71 11.75
CA ARG A 73 1.63 10.69 10.67
C ARG A 73 3.09 11.09 10.40
N ARG A 74 3.49 11.05 9.14
CA ARG A 74 4.78 11.56 8.66
C ARG A 74 4.56 12.82 7.85
N ASP A 75 5.31 13.88 8.17
CA ASP A 75 5.24 15.14 7.43
C ASP A 75 6.15 15.12 6.18
N SER A 76 7.16 14.25 6.16
CA SER A 76 7.99 13.98 4.99
C SER A 76 8.54 12.55 5.04
N VAL A 77 8.90 12.03 3.87
CA VAL A 77 9.62 10.76 3.72
C VAL A 77 10.56 10.83 2.52
N GLN A 78 11.78 10.34 2.69
CA GLN A 78 12.81 10.32 1.66
C GLN A 78 13.05 8.90 1.11
N VAL A 79 13.55 8.83 -0.11
CA VAL A 79 13.98 7.55 -0.71
C VAL A 79 15.06 6.92 0.15
N GLY A 80 14.94 5.61 0.38
CA GLY A 80 15.82 4.85 1.27
C GLY A 80 15.36 4.82 2.74
N GLU A 81 14.42 5.66 3.14
CA GLU A 81 13.78 5.56 4.46
C GLU A 81 12.73 4.45 4.49
N HIS A 82 12.31 4.09 5.71
CA HIS A 82 11.20 3.16 5.91
C HIS A 82 9.93 3.91 6.32
N LEU A 83 8.86 3.64 5.57
CA LEU A 83 7.51 4.02 5.92
C LEU A 83 6.80 2.80 6.49
N ASP A 84 6.69 2.80 7.82
CA ASP A 84 6.42 1.61 8.62
C ASP A 84 7.45 0.52 8.32
N PHE A 85 7.12 -0.45 7.47
CA PHE A 85 8.01 -1.54 7.08
C PHE A 85 8.36 -1.60 5.61
N PHE A 86 7.73 -0.73 4.83
CA PHE A 86 8.07 -0.63 3.43
C PHE A 86 9.28 0.28 3.28
N LEU A 87 10.23 -0.14 2.46
CA LEU A 87 11.26 0.72 1.93
C LEU A 87 10.62 1.71 0.96
N VAL A 88 10.96 2.99 1.09
CA VAL A 88 10.56 4.02 0.13
C VAL A 88 11.52 4.02 -1.05
N GLU A 89 11.03 3.58 -2.21
CA GLU A 89 11.78 3.57 -3.48
C GLU A 89 11.62 4.89 -4.24
N HIS A 90 10.48 5.55 -4.07
CA HIS A 90 10.16 6.83 -4.71
C HIS A 90 9.20 7.64 -3.83
N SER A 91 9.43 8.95 -3.73
CA SER A 91 8.60 9.88 -2.97
C SER A 91 8.50 11.21 -3.73
N ALA A 92 7.30 11.54 -4.17
CA ALA A 92 6.92 12.78 -4.85
C ALA A 92 5.50 13.18 -4.41
N PRO A 93 5.08 14.45 -4.64
CA PRO A 93 3.74 14.91 -4.26
C PRO A 93 2.61 14.06 -4.86
N ASP A 94 2.77 13.57 -6.09
CA ASP A 94 1.78 12.81 -6.83
C ASP A 94 2.06 11.29 -6.85
N MET A 95 3.20 10.85 -6.31
CA MET A 95 3.60 9.44 -6.37
C MET A 95 4.40 8.99 -5.15
N LEU A 96 4.04 7.82 -4.61
CA LEU A 96 4.80 7.14 -3.56
C LEU A 96 4.95 5.66 -3.93
N VAL A 97 6.19 5.17 -4.01
CA VAL A 97 6.49 3.77 -4.29
C VAL A 97 7.14 3.13 -3.08
N LEU A 98 6.52 2.05 -2.63
CA LEU A 98 6.84 1.33 -1.41
C LEU A 98 7.13 -0.13 -1.75
N THR A 99 8.23 -0.68 -1.24
CA THR A 99 8.58 -2.10 -1.46
C THR A 99 8.84 -2.82 -0.16
N GLU A 100 8.60 -4.13 -0.18
CA GLU A 100 9.05 -5.02 0.88
C GLU A 100 9.61 -6.29 0.24
N ARG A 101 10.78 -6.72 0.70
CA ARG A 101 11.50 -7.88 0.17
C ARG A 101 11.60 -8.94 1.24
N ASP A 102 10.92 -10.06 1.04
CA ASP A 102 10.88 -11.18 1.99
C ASP A 102 11.35 -12.47 1.30
N ARG A 103 11.70 -13.49 2.09
CA ARG A 103 12.20 -14.78 1.58
C ARG A 103 11.17 -15.51 0.73
N HIS A 104 9.88 -15.29 0.98
CA HIS A 104 8.80 -16.02 0.33
C HIS A 104 8.12 -15.23 -0.79
N LEU A 105 8.20 -13.90 -0.75
CA LEU A 105 7.66 -13.01 -1.77
C LEU A 105 8.24 -11.60 -1.65
N ASP A 106 8.20 -10.89 -2.76
CA ASP A 106 8.44 -9.46 -2.87
C ASP A 106 7.13 -8.73 -3.13
N VAL A 107 6.93 -7.57 -2.51
CA VAL A 107 5.77 -6.70 -2.71
C VAL A 107 6.21 -5.32 -3.18
N MET A 108 5.46 -4.73 -4.09
CA MET A 108 5.49 -3.29 -4.37
C MET A 108 4.08 -2.72 -4.30
N ILE A 109 3.94 -1.57 -3.65
CA ILE A 109 2.76 -0.74 -3.63
C ILE A 109 3.13 0.61 -4.23
N CYS A 110 2.48 0.98 -5.32
CA CYS A 110 2.58 2.29 -5.94
C CYS A 110 1.28 3.06 -5.68
N LEU A 111 1.39 4.18 -4.98
CA LEU A 111 0.33 5.16 -4.82
C LEU A 111 0.57 6.26 -5.84
N SER A 112 -0.42 6.55 -6.69
CA SER A 112 -0.30 7.59 -7.71
C SER A 112 -1.54 8.47 -7.76
N ILE A 113 -1.35 9.73 -8.10
CA ILE A 113 -2.41 10.73 -8.20
C ILE A 113 -2.30 11.41 -9.57
N SER A 114 -3.41 11.41 -10.31
CA SER A 114 -3.54 12.17 -11.55
C SER A 114 -4.92 12.78 -11.64
N GLU A 115 -5.02 14.09 -11.81
CA GLU A 115 -6.31 14.79 -11.95
C GLU A 115 -7.30 14.46 -10.80
N ARG A 116 -6.79 14.37 -9.56
CA ARG A 116 -7.51 13.94 -8.35
C ARG A 116 -8.03 12.50 -8.39
N VAL A 117 -7.64 11.69 -9.37
CA VAL A 117 -7.80 10.24 -9.33
C VAL A 117 -6.63 9.66 -8.56
N PHE A 118 -6.91 9.08 -7.40
CA PHE A 118 -5.93 8.35 -6.61
C PHE A 118 -6.00 6.86 -6.93
N THR A 119 -4.86 6.27 -7.25
CA THR A 119 -4.70 4.88 -7.67
C THR A 119 -3.70 4.17 -6.78
N ILE A 120 -4.10 3.00 -6.29
CA ILE A 120 -3.24 2.06 -5.59
C ILE A 120 -2.98 0.90 -6.55
N THR A 121 -1.71 0.68 -6.87
CA THR A 121 -1.24 -0.47 -7.64
C THR A 121 -0.39 -1.36 -6.74
N SER A 122 -0.80 -2.60 -6.59
CA SER A 122 -0.10 -3.61 -5.81
C SER A 122 0.40 -4.72 -6.72
N SER A 123 1.68 -5.06 -6.63
CA SER A 123 2.28 -6.15 -7.38
C SER A 123 3.09 -7.06 -6.46
N VAL A 124 3.05 -8.37 -6.71
CA VAL A 124 3.78 -9.38 -5.92
C VAL A 124 4.45 -10.38 -6.84
N VAL A 125 5.67 -10.76 -6.48
CA VAL A 125 6.39 -11.91 -7.04
C VAL A 125 6.69 -12.87 -5.90
N THR A 126 6.29 -14.13 -6.03
CA THR A 126 6.53 -15.18 -5.04
C THR A 126 7.79 -15.97 -5.38
N HIS A 127 8.53 -16.42 -4.36
CA HIS A 127 9.81 -17.11 -4.57
C HIS A 127 9.71 -18.62 -4.43
N ASN A 128 8.67 -19.13 -3.76
CA ASN A 128 8.55 -20.55 -3.43
C ASN A 128 7.08 -20.99 -3.28
N ALA A 129 6.86 -22.30 -3.11
CA ALA A 129 5.52 -22.88 -2.97
C ALA A 129 4.75 -22.33 -1.75
N PHE A 130 5.47 -22.01 -0.67
CA PHE A 130 4.88 -21.38 0.50
C PHE A 130 4.35 -19.97 0.18
N GLY A 131 5.12 -19.14 -0.52
CA GLY A 131 4.68 -17.82 -0.98
C GLY A 131 3.44 -17.88 -1.87
N ARG A 132 3.38 -18.84 -2.80
CA ARG A 132 2.19 -19.06 -3.64
C ARG A 132 0.96 -19.44 -2.82
N ALA A 133 1.10 -20.39 -1.88
CA ALA A 133 0.01 -20.79 -1.01
C ALA A 133 -0.46 -19.64 -0.10
N TYR A 134 0.49 -18.84 0.41
CA TYR A 134 0.23 -17.65 1.23
C TYR A 134 -0.58 -16.58 0.46
N MET A 135 -0.28 -16.39 -0.82
CA MET A 135 -0.99 -15.40 -1.65
C MET A 135 -2.45 -15.73 -1.93
N VAL A 136 -2.90 -16.99 -1.78
CA VAL A 136 -4.31 -17.36 -2.00
C VAL A 136 -5.26 -16.61 -1.06
N PRO A 137 -5.15 -16.73 0.28
CA PRO A 137 -5.97 -15.94 1.20
C PRO A 137 -5.60 -14.45 1.21
N VAL A 138 -4.30 -14.13 1.17
CA VAL A 138 -3.80 -12.77 1.31
C VAL A 138 -4.27 -11.89 0.15
N GLY A 139 -4.22 -12.38 -1.07
CA GLY A 139 -4.67 -11.66 -2.26
C GLY A 139 -6.16 -11.30 -2.23
N GLN A 140 -7.00 -12.11 -1.56
CA GLN A 140 -8.43 -11.80 -1.40
C GLN A 140 -8.66 -10.75 -0.31
N VAL A 141 -7.99 -10.91 0.84
CA VAL A 141 -8.09 -9.95 1.95
C VAL A 141 -7.53 -8.57 1.55
N HIS A 142 -6.46 -8.54 0.76
CA HIS A 142 -5.86 -7.32 0.22
C HIS A 142 -6.89 -6.46 -0.52
N LYS A 143 -7.69 -7.07 -1.41
CA LYS A 143 -8.74 -6.35 -2.17
C LYS A 143 -9.75 -5.67 -1.26
N LEU A 144 -10.13 -6.32 -0.15
CA LEU A 144 -11.06 -5.76 0.84
C LEU A 144 -10.43 -4.58 1.58
N ILE A 145 -9.16 -4.69 1.96
CA ILE A 145 -8.39 -3.63 2.63
C ILE A 145 -8.29 -2.41 1.71
N VAL A 146 -7.80 -2.59 0.47
CA VAL A 146 -7.63 -1.47 -0.47
C VAL A 146 -8.96 -0.77 -0.74
N ASN A 147 -10.06 -1.50 -0.91
CA ASN A 147 -11.39 -0.88 -1.06
C ASN A 147 -11.82 -0.09 0.18
N SER A 148 -11.52 -0.61 1.38
CA SER A 148 -11.81 0.05 2.64
C SER A 148 -11.01 1.35 2.78
N ASP A 149 -9.73 1.31 2.40
CA ASP A 149 -8.83 2.46 2.49
C ASP A 149 -9.21 3.56 1.50
N LEU A 150 -9.54 3.21 0.25
CA LEU A 150 -10.06 4.16 -0.74
C LEU A 150 -11.35 4.83 -0.27
N LYS A 151 -12.28 4.05 0.31
CA LYS A 151 -13.52 4.60 0.89
C LYS A 151 -13.24 5.51 2.08
N ARG A 152 -12.30 5.14 2.95
CA ARG A 152 -11.89 5.95 4.10
C ARG A 152 -11.30 7.28 3.64
N LEU A 153 -10.34 7.23 2.72
CA LEU A 153 -9.68 8.40 2.15
C LEU A 153 -10.73 9.38 1.60
N LYS A 154 -11.59 8.91 0.71
CA LYS A 154 -12.65 9.73 0.11
C LYS A 154 -13.56 10.37 1.18
N ARG A 155 -14.07 9.59 2.14
CA ARG A 155 -14.95 10.09 3.21
C ARG A 155 -14.27 11.11 4.11
N THR A 156 -13.00 10.91 4.43
CA THR A 156 -12.24 11.85 5.27
C THR A 156 -12.08 13.19 4.55
N LEU A 157 -11.72 13.17 3.27
CA LEU A 157 -11.59 14.40 2.48
C LEU A 157 -12.92 15.11 2.26
N GLU A 158 -14.02 14.37 2.02
CA GLU A 158 -15.37 14.96 1.94
C GLU A 158 -15.77 15.67 3.23
N ARG A 159 -15.38 15.14 4.40
CA ARG A 159 -15.65 15.78 5.70
C ARG A 159 -14.81 17.03 5.91
N GLN A 160 -13.54 17.01 5.51
CA GLN A 160 -12.64 18.15 5.61
C GLN A 160 -13.11 19.30 4.71
N GLN A 161 -13.57 19.00 3.49
CA GLN A 161 -14.10 20.00 2.56
C GLN A 161 -15.38 20.67 3.07
N LYS A 162 -16.23 19.96 3.80
CA LYS A 162 -17.47 20.51 4.39
C LYS A 162 -17.25 21.32 5.67
N ALA A 163 -16.08 21.17 6.30
CA ALA A 163 -15.72 21.91 7.50
C ALA A 163 -15.14 23.30 7.20
N TYR A 164 -14.91 23.59 5.91
CA TYR A 164 -14.51 24.88 5.36
C TYR A 164 -15.68 25.50 4.62
#